data_AF-A0AAV1JVY4-F1
#
_entry.id   AF-A0AAV1JVY4-F1
#
_cell.length_a   1.000
_cell.length_b   1.000
_cell.length_c   1.000
_cell.angle_alpha   90.00
_cell.angle_beta   90.00
_cell.angle_gamma   90.00
#
_symmetry.space_group_name_H-M   'P 1'
#
loop_
_entity.id
_entity.type
_entity.pdbx_description
1 polymer ?
#
loop_
_entity_poly.entity_id
_entity_poly.type
_entity_poly.pdbx_seq_one_letter_code
_entity_poly.pdbx_strand_id
1 'polypeptide(L)'
;MGKKTVTSVNKSKEKRQARKLEQRRIADGMGFVTKANKLEDLAGLCKELLVYKSNELDVEMYIQKVMDLDKNTLQWAIDLTERNMKSLYETCAWGWNRDRKVEEMTDDAAWYLIAKDKDNLLAFSHFRFDMDFGVPVLYWKTMEKTGEFSQKLPLSDNLFRPPPYTVSAKVTKELI
;
A
#
# COMPACT_ATOMS: atom_id res chain seq x y z
N MET A 1 -12.87 53.90 -11.81
CA MET A 1 -13.33 52.50 -12.02
C MET A 1 -12.47 51.83 -13.09
N GLY A 2 -11.56 50.93 -12.71
CA GLY A 2 -10.58 50.33 -13.63
C GLY A 2 -11.16 49.17 -14.45
N LYS A 3 -11.26 49.33 -15.78
CA LYS A 3 -11.61 48.23 -16.70
C LYS A 3 -10.48 47.20 -16.72
N LYS A 4 -10.76 45.99 -16.26
CA LYS A 4 -9.84 44.85 -16.40
C LYS A 4 -9.66 44.52 -17.88
N THR A 5 -8.41 44.39 -18.33
CA THR A 5 -8.07 44.05 -19.72
C THR A 5 -8.57 42.65 -20.09
N VAL A 6 -8.95 42.43 -21.35
CA VAL A 6 -9.50 41.15 -21.86
C VAL A 6 -8.57 39.96 -21.52
N THR A 7 -7.25 40.17 -21.60
CA THR A 7 -6.22 39.19 -21.22
C THR A 7 -6.33 38.76 -19.75
N SER A 8 -6.59 39.70 -18.83
CA SER A 8 -6.75 39.40 -17.40
C SER A 8 -8.04 38.62 -17.10
N VAL A 9 -9.10 38.86 -17.89
CA VAL A 9 -10.37 38.14 -17.79
C VAL A 9 -10.23 36.70 -18.31
N ASN A 10 -9.51 36.49 -19.42
CA ASN A 10 -9.24 35.16 -19.96
C ASN A 10 -8.38 34.32 -19.00
N LYS A 11 -7.29 34.90 -18.47
CA LYS A 11 -6.46 34.24 -17.45
C LYS A 11 -7.26 33.85 -16.19
N SER A 12 -8.24 34.67 -15.79
CA SER A 12 -9.12 34.37 -14.65
C SER A 12 -10.11 33.24 -14.96
N LYS A 13 -10.63 33.16 -16.20
CA LYS A 13 -11.51 32.08 -16.65
C LYS A 13 -10.77 30.74 -16.75
N GLU A 14 -9.57 30.73 -17.35
CA GLU A 14 -8.71 29.55 -17.43
C GLU A 14 -8.35 29.01 -16.05
N LYS A 15 -7.92 29.88 -15.12
CA LYS A 15 -7.63 29.49 -13.73
C LYS A 15 -8.85 28.89 -13.03
N ARG A 16 -10.05 29.40 -13.31
CA ARG A 16 -11.31 28.85 -12.76
C ARG A 16 -11.64 27.49 -13.37
N GLN A 17 -11.43 27.30 -14.67
CA GLN A 17 -11.63 26.01 -15.35
C GLN A 17 -10.63 24.96 -14.87
N ALA A 18 -9.34 25.31 -14.75
CA ALA A 18 -8.31 24.42 -14.24
C ALA A 18 -8.62 23.94 -12.81
N ARG A 19 -9.06 24.83 -11.92
CA ARG A 19 -9.50 24.47 -10.56
C ARG A 19 -10.69 23.51 -10.56
N LYS A 20 -11.68 23.71 -11.44
CA LYS A 20 -12.84 22.81 -11.56
C LYS A 20 -12.46 21.43 -12.10
N LEU A 21 -11.48 21.37 -13.00
CA LEU A 21 -10.98 20.09 -13.51
C LEU A 21 -10.24 19.34 -12.42
N GLU A 22 -9.38 20.02 -11.66
CA GLU A 22 -8.64 19.43 -10.55
C GLU A 22 -9.58 18.93 -9.44
N GLN A 23 -10.60 19.72 -9.07
CA GLN A 23 -11.62 19.28 -8.11
C GLN A 23 -12.37 18.04 -8.57
N ARG A 24 -12.71 17.94 -9.87
CA ARG A 24 -13.32 16.73 -10.42
C ARG A 24 -12.38 15.54 -10.38
N ARG A 25 -11.11 15.73 -10.78
CA ARG A 25 -10.08 14.69 -10.72
C ARG A 25 -9.91 14.12 -9.31
N ILE A 26 -9.89 14.99 -8.30
CA ILE A 26 -9.80 14.59 -6.89
C ILE A 26 -11.07 13.85 -6.46
N ALA A 27 -12.25 14.34 -6.83
CA ALA A 27 -13.51 13.70 -6.50
C ALA A 27 -13.63 12.30 -7.12
N ASP A 28 -13.25 12.16 -8.40
CA ASP A 28 -13.22 10.87 -9.09
C ASP A 28 -12.22 9.91 -8.43
N GLY A 29 -11.03 10.42 -8.08
CA GLY A 29 -10.01 9.71 -7.31
C GLY A 29 -10.54 9.17 -5.97
N MET A 30 -11.19 10.04 -5.20
CA MET A 30 -11.81 9.67 -3.92
C MET A 30 -12.89 8.59 -4.11
N GLY A 31 -13.63 8.65 -5.23
CA GLY A 31 -14.58 7.62 -5.64
C GLY A 31 -13.93 6.25 -5.83
N PHE A 32 -12.76 6.18 -6.49
CA PHE A 32 -12.02 4.93 -6.66
C PHE A 32 -11.50 4.38 -5.32
N VAL A 33 -10.90 5.23 -4.48
CA VAL A 33 -10.41 4.82 -3.15
C VAL A 33 -11.55 4.29 -2.28
N THR A 34 -12.69 4.96 -2.30
CA THR A 34 -13.88 4.53 -1.54
C THR A 34 -14.39 3.18 -2.04
N LYS A 35 -14.38 2.92 -3.35
CA LYS A 35 -14.73 1.62 -3.90
C LYS A 35 -13.73 0.54 -3.49
N ALA A 36 -12.43 0.83 -3.58
CA ALA A 36 -11.37 -0.10 -3.21
C ALA A 36 -11.43 -0.53 -1.73
N ASN A 37 -11.63 0.43 -0.82
CA ASN A 37 -11.74 0.14 0.61
C ASN A 37 -13.00 -0.66 1.00
N LYS A 38 -14.02 -0.67 0.11
CA LYS A 38 -15.23 -1.49 0.26
C LYS A 38 -15.10 -2.89 -0.33
N LEU A 39 -14.02 -3.21 -1.04
CA LEU A 39 -13.78 -4.58 -1.51
C LEU A 39 -13.73 -5.52 -0.31
N GLU A 40 -14.40 -6.66 -0.42
CA GLU A 40 -14.39 -7.73 0.57
C GLU A 40 -13.36 -8.80 0.20
N ASP A 41 -13.22 -9.09 -1.10
CA ASP A 41 -12.29 -10.09 -1.62
C ASP A 41 -11.33 -9.50 -2.67
N LEU A 42 -10.14 -9.09 -2.22
CA LEU A 42 -9.06 -8.68 -3.12
C LEU A 42 -8.28 -9.89 -3.67
N ALA A 43 -8.30 -11.03 -2.96
CA ALA A 43 -7.56 -12.21 -3.34
C ALA A 43 -8.13 -12.85 -4.61
N GLY A 44 -9.46 -12.83 -4.77
CA GLY A 44 -10.14 -13.29 -5.97
C GLY A 44 -9.71 -12.56 -7.25
N LEU A 45 -9.33 -11.28 -7.14
CA LEU A 45 -8.89 -10.49 -8.29
C LEU A 45 -7.42 -10.74 -8.68
N CYS A 46 -6.61 -11.27 -7.77
CA CYS A 46 -5.16 -11.45 -7.94
C CYS A 46 -4.72 -12.91 -7.80
N LYS A 47 -5.65 -13.88 -7.90
CA LYS A 47 -5.44 -15.29 -7.52
C LYS A 47 -4.19 -15.93 -8.15
N GLU A 48 -3.92 -15.64 -9.41
CA GLU A 48 -2.74 -16.18 -10.13
C GLU A 48 -1.41 -15.60 -9.63
N LEU A 49 -1.43 -14.40 -9.02
CA LEU A 49 -0.26 -13.74 -8.45
C LEU A 49 0.01 -14.17 -7.00
N LEU A 50 -0.89 -14.95 -6.39
CA LEU A 50 -0.83 -15.36 -4.98
C LEU A 50 -0.18 -16.72 -4.74
N VAL A 51 0.38 -17.34 -5.78
CA VAL A 51 1.10 -18.62 -5.64
C VAL A 51 2.48 -18.47 -6.25
N TYR A 52 3.51 -18.84 -5.49
CA TYR A 52 4.87 -18.96 -5.99
C TYR A 52 5.43 -20.33 -5.65
N LYS A 53 5.79 -21.07 -6.69
CA LYS A 53 6.43 -22.38 -6.57
C LYS A 53 7.75 -22.37 -7.32
N SER A 54 8.82 -22.73 -6.63
CA SER A 54 10.11 -23.08 -7.21
C SER A 54 10.54 -24.46 -6.69
N ASN A 55 11.66 -25.00 -7.17
CA ASN A 55 12.17 -26.30 -6.71
C ASN A 55 12.51 -26.33 -5.21
N GLU A 56 12.68 -25.15 -4.58
CA GLU A 56 13.15 -25.00 -3.20
C GLU A 56 12.10 -24.37 -2.27
N LEU A 57 11.03 -23.79 -2.84
CA LEU A 57 10.04 -22.99 -2.12
C LEU A 57 8.64 -23.26 -2.65
N ASP A 58 7.72 -23.61 -1.76
CA ASP A 58 6.29 -23.65 -2.02
C ASP A 58 5.62 -22.57 -1.15
N VAL A 59 5.36 -21.41 -1.75
CA VAL A 59 4.84 -20.24 -1.04
C VAL A 59 3.39 -20.01 -1.46
N GLU A 60 2.52 -20.14 -0.47
CA GLU A 60 1.13 -19.71 -0.56
C GLU A 60 1.00 -18.29 -0.03
N MET A 61 0.27 -17.45 -0.76
CA MET A 61 -0.04 -16.10 -0.33
C MET A 61 -1.54 -15.89 -0.18
N TYR A 62 -1.92 -15.05 0.77
CA TYR A 62 -3.30 -14.63 0.94
C TYR A 62 -3.37 -13.15 1.31
N ILE A 63 -4.51 -12.53 0.99
CA ILE A 63 -4.78 -11.12 1.27
C ILE A 63 -5.98 -11.02 2.19
N GLN A 64 -5.87 -10.25 3.27
CA GLN A 64 -6.97 -9.93 4.18
C GLN A 64 -6.91 -8.49 4.66
N LYS A 65 -8.06 -7.94 5.05
CA LYS A 65 -8.09 -6.71 5.86
C LYS A 65 -7.59 -7.02 7.26
N VAL A 66 -7.05 -6.01 7.94
CA VAL A 66 -6.61 -6.16 9.32
C VAL A 66 -7.71 -6.66 10.25
N MET A 67 -8.96 -6.26 9.98
CA MET A 67 -10.14 -6.65 10.76
C MET A 67 -10.47 -8.15 10.66
N ASP A 68 -10.05 -8.79 9.56
CA ASP A 68 -10.27 -10.21 9.28
C ASP A 68 -9.01 -11.05 9.51
N LEU A 69 -7.88 -10.40 9.80
CA LEU A 69 -6.60 -11.07 10.01
C LEU A 69 -6.54 -11.72 11.39
N ASP A 70 -6.05 -12.95 11.46
CA ASP A 70 -5.81 -13.64 12.73
C ASP A 70 -4.87 -12.81 13.64
N LYS A 71 -5.21 -12.75 14.93
CA LYS A 71 -4.49 -11.94 15.92
C LYS A 71 -3.04 -12.38 16.10
N ASN A 72 -2.75 -13.68 16.01
CA ASN A 72 -1.37 -14.16 16.12
C ASN A 72 -0.57 -13.77 14.87
N THR A 73 -1.19 -13.79 13.69
CA THR A 73 -0.57 -13.33 12.45
C THR A 73 -0.26 -11.83 12.50
N LEU A 74 -1.20 -11.01 12.98
CA LEU A 74 -0.98 -9.57 13.15
C LEU A 74 0.14 -9.27 14.15
N GLN A 75 0.13 -9.96 15.30
CA GLN A 75 1.18 -9.82 16.31
C GLN A 75 2.55 -10.22 15.75
N TRP A 76 2.62 -11.33 15.01
CA TRP A 76 3.84 -11.76 14.31
C TRP A 76 4.35 -10.69 13.34
N ALA A 77 3.46 -10.04 12.59
CA ALA A 77 3.84 -8.97 11.65
C ALA A 77 4.42 -7.74 12.37
N ILE A 78 3.80 -7.33 13.49
CA ILE A 78 4.30 -6.24 14.35
C ILE A 78 5.69 -6.58 14.89
N ASP A 79 5.85 -7.78 15.45
CA ASP A 79 7.12 -8.21 16.04
C ASP A 79 8.23 -8.41 14.98
N LEU A 80 7.87 -8.84 13.77
CA LEU A 80 8.79 -8.89 12.64
C LEU A 80 9.24 -7.49 12.22
N THR A 81 8.32 -6.52 12.16
CA THR A 81 8.65 -5.12 11.87
C THR A 81 9.59 -4.53 12.90
N GLU A 82 9.32 -4.75 14.19
CA GLU A 82 10.21 -4.26 15.24
C GLU A 82 11.61 -4.86 15.12
N ARG A 83 11.71 -6.19 14.95
CA ARG A 83 13.01 -6.85 14.83
C ARG A 83 13.83 -6.33 13.65
N ASN A 84 13.19 -6.08 12.51
CA ASN A 84 13.89 -5.70 11.29
C ASN A 84 14.19 -4.19 11.23
N MET A 85 13.27 -3.35 11.71
CA MET A 85 13.30 -1.92 11.44
C MET A 85 13.68 -1.06 12.64
N LYS A 86 13.54 -1.55 13.88
CA LYS A 86 13.79 -0.73 15.09
C LYS A 86 15.15 -0.06 15.09
N SER A 87 16.21 -0.83 14.86
CA SER A 87 17.58 -0.31 14.85
C SER A 87 17.76 0.80 13.79
N LEU A 88 17.19 0.61 12.60
CA LEU A 88 17.24 1.64 11.55
C LEU A 88 16.52 2.92 11.99
N TYR A 89 15.32 2.80 12.55
CA TYR A 89 14.53 3.94 13.02
C TYR A 89 15.20 4.69 14.19
N GLU A 90 15.83 3.97 15.12
CA GLU A 90 16.58 4.55 16.24
C GLU A 90 17.80 5.37 15.77
N THR A 91 18.41 4.99 14.65
CA THR A 91 19.55 5.73 14.06
C THR A 91 19.16 6.93 13.22
N CYS A 92 17.88 7.08 12.87
CA CYS A 92 17.39 8.17 12.02
C CYS A 92 16.60 9.21 12.83
N ALA A 93 16.39 10.40 12.25
CA ALA A 93 15.73 11.52 12.92
C ALA A 93 14.28 11.24 13.39
N TRP A 94 13.65 10.18 12.88
CA TRP A 94 12.28 9.82 13.22
C TRP A 94 12.15 9.06 14.54
N GLY A 95 13.20 8.33 14.97
CA GLY A 95 13.16 7.44 16.13
C GLY A 95 12.21 6.24 15.97
N TRP A 96 12.24 5.33 16.94
CA TRP A 96 11.30 4.20 17.03
C TRP A 96 10.24 4.48 18.09
N ASN A 97 8.96 4.34 17.71
CA ASN A 97 7.83 4.37 18.64
C ASN A 97 6.92 3.17 18.32
N ARG A 98 6.92 2.18 19.23
CA ARG A 98 6.17 0.93 19.05
C ARG A 98 4.67 1.21 18.98
N ASP A 99 4.12 2.00 19.91
CA ASP A 99 2.68 2.27 19.99
C ASP A 99 2.16 2.94 18.72
N ARG A 100 2.90 3.94 18.20
CA ARG A 100 2.58 4.59 16.93
C ARG A 100 2.63 3.62 15.75
N LYS A 101 3.58 2.68 15.74
CA LYS A 101 3.70 1.67 14.68
C LYS A 101 2.57 0.65 14.77
N VAL A 102 2.18 0.25 15.98
CA VAL A 102 1.02 -0.62 16.21
C VAL A 102 -0.25 0.08 15.72
N GLU A 103 -0.51 1.32 16.14
CA GLU A 103 -1.66 2.12 15.68
C GLU A 103 -1.72 2.18 14.15
N GLU A 104 -0.58 2.40 13.51
CA GLU A 104 -0.45 2.43 12.06
C GLU A 104 -0.77 1.08 11.39
N MET A 105 -0.34 -0.02 12.01
CA MET A 105 -0.54 -1.38 11.52
C MET A 105 -1.94 -1.93 11.82
N THR A 106 -2.65 -1.33 12.77
CA THR A 106 -4.02 -1.69 13.17
C THR A 106 -5.08 -0.74 12.61
N ASP A 107 -4.72 0.14 11.67
CA ASP A 107 -5.66 1.05 11.00
C ASP A 107 -6.76 0.27 10.27
N ASP A 108 -8.04 0.61 10.44
CA ASP A 108 -9.17 -0.12 9.86
C ASP A 108 -9.11 -0.25 8.33
N ALA A 109 -8.40 0.65 7.64
CA ALA A 109 -8.19 0.61 6.19
C ALA A 109 -6.98 -0.25 5.76
N ALA A 110 -6.26 -0.85 6.71
CA ALA A 110 -5.08 -1.65 6.46
C ALA A 110 -5.41 -3.01 5.84
N TRP A 111 -4.64 -3.34 4.81
CA TRP A 111 -4.61 -4.64 4.16
C TRP A 111 -3.26 -5.30 4.35
N TYR A 112 -3.32 -6.62 4.46
CA TYR A 112 -2.17 -7.49 4.64
C TYR A 112 -2.11 -8.51 3.51
N LEU A 113 -0.98 -8.56 2.82
CA LEU A 113 -0.57 -9.69 1.98
C LEU A 113 0.40 -10.53 2.81
N ILE A 114 0.03 -11.76 3.12
CA ILE A 114 0.84 -12.68 3.91
C ILE A 114 1.38 -13.78 2.99
N ALA A 115 2.67 -14.10 3.11
CA ALA A 115 3.28 -15.29 2.54
C ALA A 115 3.56 -16.32 3.61
N LYS A 116 3.24 -17.57 3.31
CA LYS A 116 3.50 -18.72 4.18
C LYS A 116 3.97 -19.94 3.37
N ASP A 117 4.73 -20.80 4.03
CA ASP A 117 4.99 -22.17 3.60
C ASP A 117 4.35 -23.10 4.63
N LYS A 118 3.27 -23.78 4.22
CA LYS A 118 2.38 -24.57 5.10
C LYS A 118 1.82 -23.71 6.24
N ASP A 119 2.33 -23.90 7.45
CA ASP A 119 1.93 -23.18 8.67
C ASP A 119 2.98 -22.13 9.10
N ASN A 120 4.10 -22.03 8.37
CA ASN A 120 5.17 -21.09 8.70
C ASN A 120 4.98 -19.76 7.98
N LEU A 121 4.83 -18.69 8.75
CA LEU A 121 4.77 -17.32 8.22
C LEU A 121 6.16 -16.85 7.76
N LEU A 122 6.27 -16.44 6.51
CA LEU A 122 7.54 -16.12 5.85
C LEU A 122 7.75 -14.62 5.65
N ALA A 123 6.70 -13.92 5.21
CA ALA A 123 6.75 -12.49 4.92
C ALA A 123 5.36 -11.87 4.99
N PHE A 124 5.33 -10.55 5.15
CA PHE A 124 4.12 -9.79 4.93
C PHE A 124 4.38 -8.46 4.23
N SER A 125 3.32 -7.94 3.64
CA SER A 125 3.22 -6.56 3.18
C SER A 125 1.99 -5.91 3.80
N HIS A 126 2.17 -4.71 4.33
CA HIS A 126 1.11 -3.84 4.82
C HIS A 126 0.89 -2.71 3.82
N PHE A 127 -0.35 -2.55 3.35
CA PHE A 127 -0.74 -1.52 2.38
C PHE A 127 -2.15 -0.99 2.62
N ARG A 128 -2.49 0.12 1.97
CA ARG A 128 -3.83 0.74 2.00
C ARG A 128 -4.18 1.38 0.66
N PHE A 129 -5.48 1.56 0.40
CA PHE A 129 -5.95 2.42 -0.69
C PHE A 129 -6.18 3.83 -0.14
N ASP A 130 -5.49 4.82 -0.71
CA ASP A 130 -5.52 6.19 -0.19
C ASP A 130 -5.42 7.22 -1.33
N MET A 131 -5.60 8.50 -1.00
CA MET A 131 -5.33 9.62 -1.89
C MET A 131 -3.97 10.22 -1.56
N ASP A 132 -3.07 10.29 -2.55
CA ASP A 132 -1.79 10.99 -2.41
C ASP A 132 -1.63 12.04 -3.51
N PHE A 133 -1.34 13.29 -3.13
CA PHE A 133 -1.31 14.46 -4.02
C PHE A 133 -2.48 14.55 -5.02
N GLY A 134 -3.69 14.18 -4.57
CA GLY A 134 -4.91 14.21 -5.38
C GLY A 134 -5.04 13.07 -6.40
N VAL A 135 -4.18 12.05 -6.33
CA VAL A 135 -4.23 10.83 -7.15
C VAL A 135 -4.65 9.67 -6.24
N PRO A 136 -5.52 8.75 -6.69
CA PRO A 136 -5.80 7.51 -5.96
C PRO A 136 -4.62 6.55 -6.07
N VAL A 137 -4.13 6.03 -4.94
CA VAL A 137 -2.92 5.23 -4.85
C VAL A 137 -3.12 3.96 -4.04
N LEU A 138 -2.43 2.90 -4.43
CA LEU A 138 -2.11 1.79 -3.53
C LEU A 138 -0.85 2.20 -2.76
N TYR A 139 -1.02 2.56 -1.50
CA TYR A 139 0.08 3.01 -0.66
C TYR A 139 0.69 1.82 0.08
N TRP A 140 1.89 1.42 -0.34
CA TRP A 140 2.65 0.35 0.30
C TRP A 140 3.43 0.91 1.49
N LYS A 141 3.08 0.49 2.71
CA LYS A 141 3.65 1.06 3.93
C LYS A 141 4.91 0.35 4.39
N THR A 142 4.86 -0.97 4.48
CA THR A 142 5.98 -1.74 5.04
C THR A 142 5.96 -3.13 4.46
N MET A 143 7.14 -3.71 4.35
CA MET A 143 7.35 -5.03 3.83
C MET A 143 8.46 -5.70 4.62
N GLU A 144 8.15 -6.82 5.24
CA GLU A 144 9.10 -7.52 6.08
C GLU A 144 9.14 -9.00 5.73
N LYS A 145 10.32 -9.58 5.88
CA LYS A 145 10.58 -11.00 5.63
C LYS A 145 11.34 -11.59 6.81
N THR A 146 11.15 -12.88 7.06
CA THR A 146 12.02 -13.63 7.96
C THR A 146 13.43 -13.76 7.36
N GLY A 147 14.45 -13.85 8.21
CA GLY A 147 15.85 -14.00 7.77
C GLY A 147 16.06 -15.25 6.91
N GLU A 148 15.39 -16.36 7.26
CA GLU A 148 15.45 -17.62 6.52
C GLU A 148 14.85 -17.48 5.10
N PHE A 149 13.70 -16.81 4.97
CA PHE A 149 13.09 -16.59 3.66
C PHE A 149 13.91 -15.64 2.78
N SER A 150 14.56 -14.64 3.38
CA SER A 150 15.43 -13.70 2.66
C SER A 150 16.61 -14.40 1.97
N GLN A 151 17.15 -15.46 2.58
CA GLN A 151 18.28 -16.23 2.02
C GLN A 151 17.88 -17.15 0.87
N LYS A 152 16.61 -17.59 0.83
CA LYS A 152 16.10 -18.55 -0.15
C LYS A 152 15.47 -17.91 -1.38
N LEU A 153 15.19 -16.60 -1.36
CA LEU A 153 14.68 -15.88 -2.52
C LEU A 153 15.82 -15.54 -3.50
N PRO A 154 15.70 -15.87 -4.80
CA PRO A 154 16.63 -15.40 -5.81
C PRO A 154 16.72 -13.87 -5.79
N LEU A 155 17.93 -13.30 -5.89
CA LEU A 155 18.14 -11.84 -5.97
C LEU A 155 17.35 -11.18 -7.12
N SER A 156 16.97 -11.96 -8.13
CA SER A 156 16.17 -11.55 -9.30
C SER A 156 14.64 -11.59 -9.08
N ASP A 157 14.15 -12.26 -8.04
CA ASP A 157 12.72 -12.50 -7.86
C ASP A 157 12.05 -11.31 -7.18
N ASN A 158 11.47 -10.47 -8.05
CA ASN A 158 10.69 -9.28 -7.74
C ASN A 158 9.31 -9.57 -7.15
N LEU A 159 8.98 -10.83 -6.82
CA LEU A 159 7.65 -11.25 -6.35
C LEU A 159 7.12 -10.43 -5.17
N PHE A 160 8.05 -9.86 -4.43
CA PHE A 160 7.81 -9.19 -3.18
C PHE A 160 8.43 -7.79 -3.15
N ARG A 161 9.20 -7.36 -4.17
CA ARG A 161 9.67 -5.97 -4.23
C ARG A 161 8.52 -5.08 -4.73
N PRO A 162 8.04 -4.09 -3.96
CA PRO A 162 7.31 -3.01 -4.61
C PRO A 162 8.25 -2.38 -5.64
N PRO A 163 7.76 -2.04 -6.85
CA PRO A 163 8.55 -1.24 -7.76
C PRO A 163 8.99 0.03 -7.01
N PRO A 164 10.28 0.40 -7.11
CA PRO A 164 10.88 1.40 -6.24
C PRO A 164 10.07 2.70 -6.36
N TYR A 165 9.52 3.17 -5.24
CA TYR A 165 8.74 4.42 -5.17
C TYR A 165 7.55 4.53 -6.11
N THR A 166 6.86 3.43 -6.42
CA THR A 166 5.67 3.54 -7.27
C THR A 166 4.42 3.53 -6.40
N VAL A 167 3.85 4.71 -6.19
CA VAL A 167 2.40 4.91 -6.25
C VAL A 167 1.89 4.08 -7.42
N SER A 168 1.42 2.86 -7.16
CA SER A 168 0.94 1.99 -8.23
C SER A 168 -0.45 2.44 -8.62
N ALA A 169 -0.52 3.47 -9.46
CA ALA A 169 -1.74 3.89 -10.14
C ALA A 169 -2.24 2.84 -11.15
N LYS A 170 -1.46 1.76 -11.40
CA LYS A 170 -1.85 0.66 -12.30
C LYS A 170 -2.85 -0.29 -11.65
N VAL A 171 -2.64 -0.64 -10.38
CA VAL A 171 -3.54 -1.58 -9.67
C VAL A 171 -4.93 -0.96 -9.47
N THR A 172 -5.02 0.35 -9.26
CA THR A 172 -6.30 1.06 -9.04
C THR A 172 -7.16 1.21 -10.31
N LYS A 173 -6.63 0.99 -11.51
CA LYS A 173 -7.39 1.07 -12.78
C LYS A 173 -7.71 -0.28 -13.41
N GLU A 174 -6.94 -1.32 -13.11
CA GLU A 174 -7.18 -2.67 -13.64
C GLU A 174 -8.01 -3.53 -12.65
N LEU A 175 -8.08 -3.15 -11.37
CA LEU A 175 -8.91 -3.82 -10.36
C LEU A 175 -10.26 -3.11 -10.06
N ILE A 176 -10.52 -1.92 -10.63
CA ILE A 176 -11.73 -1.10 -10.37
C ILE A 176 -12.32 -0.51 -11.65
#